data_AF-A0AAN6ETA7-F1
#
_entry.id   AF-A0AAN6ETA7-F1
#
_cell.length_a   1.000
_cell.length_b   1.000
_cell.length_c   1.000
_cell.angle_alpha   90.00
_cell.angle_beta   90.00
_cell.angle_gamma   90.00
#
_symmetry.space_group_name_H-M   'P 1'
#
loop_
_entity.id
_entity.type
_entity.pdbx_description
1 polymer ?
#
loop_
_entity_poly.entity_id
_entity_poly.type
_entity_poly.pdbx_seq_one_letter_code
_entity_poly.pdbx_strand_id
1 'polypeptide(L)'
;MPSAADNGPEIVPMPRWSTYVGCARLALSVLVLVFTSAATAIWGGYASFAVALFTSSASLVIFAYYFIALSLKPGLYNRWAILNLEIFGVIFWLVTFSALANWTNFHNFWFGRGDGYGLWNTPYSPWDTSLRSRSIVPRSTNKYHAGVGLAGTSAGLAGIQCILYMLTLIVFGMSLHNHRVEETRMRQGPGTAPAVANPNSTEANSMEEMPRSRSEARPVTV
;
A
#
# COMPACT_ATOMS: atom_id res chain seq x y z
N MET A 1 -0.67 42.39 14.31
CA MET A 1 -0.49 41.10 15.00
C MET A 1 -0.79 40.00 13.99
N PRO A 2 0.19 39.22 13.52
CA PRO A 2 -0.07 38.08 12.65
C PRO A 2 -0.54 36.92 13.53
N SER A 3 -1.80 36.50 13.38
CA SER A 3 -2.39 35.39 14.14
C SER A 3 -2.61 34.20 13.21
N ALA A 4 -2.20 33.04 13.72
CA ALA A 4 -2.50 31.70 13.26
C ALA A 4 -2.01 31.35 11.84
N ALA A 5 -0.79 30.79 11.80
CA ALA A 5 -0.47 29.79 10.80
C ALA A 5 -1.57 28.71 10.84
N ASP A 6 -2.37 28.69 9.80
CA ASP A 6 -3.36 27.67 9.47
C ASP A 6 -2.62 26.36 9.21
N ASN A 7 -2.25 25.67 10.28
CA ASN A 7 -1.75 24.30 10.25
C ASN A 7 -2.94 23.34 10.15
N GLY A 8 -3.83 23.56 9.17
CA GLY A 8 -4.80 22.55 8.78
C GLY A 8 -4.03 21.28 8.43
N PRO A 9 -4.49 20.08 8.85
CA PRO A 9 -3.87 18.84 8.43
C PRO A 9 -3.75 18.89 6.91
N GLU A 10 -2.52 18.82 6.40
CA GLU A 10 -2.21 18.86 4.97
C GLU A 10 -2.78 17.58 4.35
N ILE A 11 -4.07 17.64 4.01
CA ILE A 11 -4.81 16.56 3.40
C ILE A 11 -4.25 16.45 2.00
N VAL A 12 -3.37 15.46 1.79
CA VAL A 12 -2.82 15.12 0.49
C VAL A 12 -3.99 14.95 -0.48
N PRO A 13 -4.13 15.81 -1.50
CA PRO A 13 -5.20 15.70 -2.46
C PRO A 13 -5.00 14.39 -3.24
N MET A 14 -5.80 13.37 -2.93
CA MET A 14 -5.69 12.10 -3.63
C MET A 14 -6.19 12.27 -5.07
N PRO A 15 -5.37 11.89 -6.08
CA PRO A 15 -5.81 11.88 -7.46
C PRO A 15 -7.03 10.98 -7.61
N ARG A 16 -8.04 11.42 -8.38
CA ARG A 16 -9.30 10.66 -8.61
C ARG A 16 -9.06 9.26 -9.18
N TRP A 17 -7.88 9.02 -9.77
CA TRP A 17 -7.48 7.70 -10.25
C TRP A 17 -7.28 6.66 -9.13
N SER A 18 -6.95 7.11 -7.91
CA SER A 18 -6.70 6.25 -6.75
C SER A 18 -7.94 5.44 -6.33
N THR A 19 -9.14 6.00 -6.49
CA THR A 19 -10.40 5.30 -6.20
C THR A 19 -10.63 4.12 -7.15
N TYR A 20 -10.32 4.28 -8.44
CA TYR A 20 -10.45 3.21 -9.42
C TYR A 20 -9.50 2.05 -9.11
N VAL A 21 -8.25 2.37 -8.74
CA VAL A 21 -7.26 1.36 -8.31
C VAL A 21 -7.69 0.68 -7.02
N GLY A 22 -8.31 1.39 -6.08
CA GLY A 22 -8.92 0.82 -4.88
C GLY A 22 -10.04 -0.18 -5.20
N CYS A 23 -10.99 0.20 -6.07
CA CYS A 23 -12.06 -0.70 -6.51
C CYS A 23 -11.55 -1.93 -7.26
N ALA A 24 -10.55 -1.76 -8.14
CA ALA A 24 -9.94 -2.88 -8.84
C ALA A 24 -9.29 -3.88 -7.86
N ARG A 25 -8.55 -3.36 -6.86
CA ARG A 25 -7.95 -4.18 -5.79
C ARG A 25 -9.01 -4.93 -4.97
N LEU A 26 -10.13 -4.28 -4.67
CA LEU A 26 -11.25 -4.90 -3.95
C LEU A 26 -11.87 -6.04 -4.78
N ALA A 27 -12.20 -5.76 -6.05
CA ALA A 27 -12.82 -6.73 -6.94
C ALA A 27 -11.93 -7.96 -7.14
N LEU A 28 -10.63 -7.76 -7.38
CA LEU A 28 -9.66 -8.87 -7.51
C LEU A 28 -9.54 -9.68 -6.22
N SER A 29 -9.55 -9.03 -5.05
CA SER A 29 -9.51 -9.74 -3.76
C SER A 29 -10.75 -10.62 -3.59
N VAL A 30 -11.95 -10.10 -3.91
CA VAL A 30 -13.19 -10.87 -3.86
C VAL A 30 -13.19 -12.03 -4.85
N LEU A 31 -12.71 -11.82 -6.09
CA LEU A 31 -12.61 -12.89 -7.07
C LEU A 31 -11.69 -14.02 -6.59
N VAL A 32 -10.52 -13.68 -6.03
CA VAL A 32 -9.63 -14.68 -5.43
C VAL A 32 -10.31 -15.40 -4.27
N LEU A 33 -11.03 -14.69 -3.38
CA LEU A 33 -11.79 -15.30 -2.29
C LEU A 33 -12.79 -16.36 -2.80
N VAL A 34 -13.57 -16.01 -3.83
CA VAL A 34 -14.61 -16.88 -4.40
C VAL A 34 -13.97 -18.08 -5.11
N PHE A 35 -12.95 -17.88 -5.92
CA PHE A 35 -12.30 -18.98 -6.64
C PHE A 35 -11.54 -19.92 -5.70
N THR A 36 -10.84 -19.38 -4.70
CA THR A 36 -10.15 -20.20 -3.70
C THR A 36 -11.12 -20.94 -2.79
N SER A 37 -12.24 -20.32 -2.37
CA SER A 37 -13.26 -21.01 -1.58
C SER A 37 -13.95 -22.12 -2.37
N ALA A 38 -14.26 -21.90 -3.66
CA ALA A 38 -14.77 -22.94 -4.54
C ALA A 38 -13.77 -24.09 -4.74
N ALA A 39 -12.48 -23.79 -4.92
CA ALA A 39 -11.43 -24.81 -5.01
C ALA A 39 -11.30 -25.61 -3.70
N THR A 40 -11.39 -24.93 -2.56
CA THR A 40 -11.37 -25.56 -1.21
C THR A 40 -12.57 -26.49 -1.00
N ALA A 41 -13.75 -26.14 -1.51
CA ALA A 41 -14.93 -27.00 -1.41
C ALA A 41 -14.80 -28.31 -2.21
N ILE A 42 -13.99 -28.33 -3.27
CA ILE A 42 -13.76 -29.51 -4.11
C ILE A 42 -12.63 -30.38 -3.56
N TRP A 43 -11.52 -29.74 -3.15
CA TRP A 43 -10.27 -30.42 -2.79
C TRP A 43 -10.08 -30.60 -1.28
N GLY A 44 -10.83 -29.90 -0.46
CA GLY A 44 -10.63 -29.84 0.99
C GLY A 44 -9.60 -28.80 1.41
N GLY A 45 -9.24 -28.81 2.70
CA GLY A 45 -8.34 -27.83 3.30
C GLY A 45 -6.88 -28.11 2.99
N TYR A 46 -6.24 -27.20 2.25
CA TYR A 46 -4.78 -27.17 2.05
C TYR A 46 -4.20 -25.86 2.59
N ALA A 47 -2.94 -25.90 3.02
CA ALA A 47 -2.24 -24.71 3.53
C ALA A 47 -2.21 -23.56 2.51
N SER A 48 -2.02 -23.86 1.21
CA SER A 48 -2.05 -22.85 0.15
C SER A 48 -3.40 -22.13 0.05
N PHE A 49 -4.51 -22.86 0.25
CA PHE A 49 -5.84 -22.26 0.24
C PHE A 49 -6.12 -21.45 1.51
N ALA A 50 -5.65 -21.91 2.67
CA ALA A 50 -5.77 -21.17 3.92
C ALA A 50 -5.06 -19.81 3.84
N VAL A 51 -3.82 -19.78 3.31
CA VAL A 51 -3.07 -18.54 3.11
C VAL A 51 -3.79 -17.63 2.12
N ALA A 52 -4.34 -18.16 1.02
CA ALA A 52 -5.07 -17.37 0.05
C ALA A 52 -6.38 -16.76 0.60
N LEU A 53 -7.14 -17.53 1.38
CA LEU A 53 -8.36 -17.04 2.06
C LEU A 53 -8.03 -15.99 3.12
N PHE A 54 -6.95 -16.22 3.89
CA PHE A 54 -6.46 -15.26 4.87
C PHE A 54 -6.02 -13.95 4.19
N THR A 55 -5.19 -14.01 3.17
CA THR A 55 -4.69 -12.83 2.45
C THR A 55 -5.83 -12.05 1.81
N SER A 56 -6.79 -12.73 1.18
CA SER A 56 -7.94 -12.06 0.57
C SER A 56 -8.84 -11.39 1.61
N SER A 57 -9.13 -12.05 2.73
CA SER A 57 -9.89 -11.45 3.83
C SER A 57 -9.14 -10.29 4.50
N ALA A 58 -7.83 -10.40 4.68
CA ALA A 58 -6.98 -9.29 5.16
C ALA A 58 -7.06 -8.09 4.21
N SER A 59 -7.00 -8.30 2.88
CA SER A 59 -7.18 -7.22 1.90
C SER A 59 -8.55 -6.53 1.98
N LEU A 60 -9.63 -7.25 2.32
CA LEU A 60 -10.95 -6.65 2.60
C LEU A 60 -10.92 -5.76 3.84
N VAL A 61 -10.24 -6.19 4.91
CA VAL A 61 -10.07 -5.39 6.13
C VAL A 61 -9.25 -4.13 5.85
N ILE A 62 -8.17 -4.25 5.07
CA ILE A 62 -7.35 -3.12 4.63
C ILE A 62 -8.22 -2.12 3.85
N PHE A 63 -9.06 -2.59 2.92
CA PHE A 63 -9.98 -1.72 2.19
C PHE A 63 -11.01 -1.04 3.11
N ALA A 64 -11.57 -1.76 4.08
CA ALA A 64 -12.50 -1.19 5.05
C ALA A 64 -11.83 -0.06 5.85
N TYR A 65 -10.56 -0.24 6.24
CA TYR A 65 -9.77 0.82 6.88
C TYR A 65 -9.61 2.05 5.97
N TYR A 66 -9.27 1.86 4.69
CA TYR A 66 -9.20 2.96 3.72
C TYR A 66 -10.54 3.70 3.57
N PHE A 67 -11.65 2.96 3.50
CA PHE A 67 -12.98 3.54 3.38
C PHE A 67 -13.34 4.40 4.61
N ILE A 68 -13.07 3.89 5.82
CA ILE A 68 -13.34 4.64 7.06
C ILE A 68 -12.46 5.89 7.16
N ALA A 69 -11.17 5.76 6.85
CA ALA A 69 -10.21 6.87 6.91
C ALA A 69 -10.56 8.01 5.94
N LEU A 70 -11.11 7.67 4.75
CA LEU A 70 -11.44 8.65 3.71
C LEU A 70 -12.86 9.21 3.83
N SER A 71 -13.83 8.44 4.30
CA SER A 71 -15.25 8.82 4.25
C SER A 71 -15.82 9.39 5.54
N LEU A 72 -15.28 9.03 6.71
CA LEU A 72 -15.94 9.34 8.00
C LEU A 72 -15.14 10.29 8.89
N LYS A 73 -13.81 10.11 8.98
CA LYS A 73 -12.95 10.91 9.85
C LYS A 73 -11.53 11.05 9.27
N PRO A 74 -11.24 12.12 8.51
CA PRO A 74 -9.90 12.35 7.96
C PRO A 74 -8.82 12.54 9.04
N GLY A 75 -9.22 12.81 10.29
CA GLY A 75 -8.30 12.88 11.44
C GLY A 75 -7.69 11.53 11.88
N LEU A 76 -8.21 10.40 11.40
CA LEU A 76 -7.62 9.06 11.63
C LEU A 76 -6.59 8.66 10.56
N TYR A 77 -6.33 9.54 9.58
CA TYR A 77 -5.38 9.26 8.51
C TYR A 77 -3.94 9.22 9.03
N ASN A 78 -3.42 8.02 9.25
CA ASN A 78 -2.02 7.82 9.60
C ASN A 78 -1.22 7.34 8.37
N ARG A 79 -0.38 8.23 7.83
CA ARG A 79 0.52 7.96 6.68
C ARG A 79 1.44 6.75 6.90
N TRP A 80 1.88 6.53 8.14
CA TRP A 80 2.74 5.39 8.49
C TRP A 80 1.96 4.07 8.55
N ALA A 81 0.72 4.09 9.01
CA ALA A 81 -0.11 2.89 9.02
C ALA A 81 -0.38 2.41 7.59
N ILE A 82 -0.73 3.35 6.69
CA ILE A 82 -0.99 3.10 5.27
C ILE A 82 0.24 2.49 4.58
N LEU A 83 1.42 3.07 4.82
CA LEU A 83 2.67 2.53 4.28
C LEU A 83 2.91 1.08 4.72
N ASN A 84 2.75 0.79 6.01
CA ASN A 84 2.91 -0.58 6.52
C ASN A 84 1.88 -1.53 5.91
N LEU A 85 0.61 -1.12 5.80
CA LEU A 85 -0.48 -1.91 5.21
C LEU A 85 -0.18 -2.28 3.74
N GLU A 86 0.39 -1.37 2.97
CA GLU A 86 0.78 -1.64 1.57
C GLU A 86 1.97 -2.62 1.50
N ILE A 87 2.98 -2.49 2.38
CA ILE A 87 4.13 -3.43 2.44
C ILE A 87 3.66 -4.84 2.80
N PHE A 88 2.84 -4.97 3.84
CA PHE A 88 2.26 -6.26 4.22
C PHE A 88 1.38 -6.83 3.10
N GLY A 89 0.63 -5.98 2.40
CA GLY A 89 -0.13 -6.37 1.22
C GLY A 89 0.75 -7.03 0.16
N VAL A 90 1.86 -6.39 -0.23
CA VAL A 90 2.80 -6.97 -1.22
C VAL A 90 3.33 -8.33 -0.75
N ILE A 91 3.77 -8.45 0.50
CA ILE A 91 4.34 -9.68 1.04
C ILE A 91 3.30 -10.80 1.03
N PHE A 92 2.09 -10.55 1.55
CA PHE A 92 1.04 -11.56 1.61
C PHE A 92 0.58 -11.99 0.23
N TRP A 93 0.45 -11.07 -0.73
CA TRP A 93 0.08 -11.43 -2.11
C TRP A 93 1.18 -12.20 -2.83
N LEU A 94 2.45 -11.90 -2.60
CA LEU A 94 3.57 -12.64 -3.17
C LEU A 94 3.63 -14.08 -2.64
N VAL A 95 3.48 -14.26 -1.32
CA VAL A 95 3.43 -15.60 -0.70
C VAL A 95 2.22 -16.37 -1.19
N THR A 96 1.06 -15.72 -1.28
CA THR A 96 -0.18 -16.32 -1.78
C THR A 96 -0.05 -16.79 -3.22
N PHE A 97 0.50 -15.94 -4.10
CA PHE A 97 0.80 -16.29 -5.49
C PHE A 97 1.73 -17.49 -5.58
N SER A 98 2.85 -17.47 -4.85
CA SER A 98 3.83 -18.55 -4.85
C SER A 98 3.21 -19.88 -4.36
N ALA A 99 2.45 -19.84 -3.27
CA ALA A 99 1.81 -21.02 -2.69
C ALA A 99 0.75 -21.63 -3.61
N LEU A 100 -0.07 -20.81 -4.26
CA LEU A 100 -1.09 -21.26 -5.23
C LEU A 100 -0.44 -21.76 -6.53
N ALA A 101 0.61 -21.10 -7.02
CA ALA A 101 1.33 -21.51 -8.22
C ALA A 101 2.01 -22.88 -8.04
N ASN A 102 2.68 -23.08 -6.91
CA ASN A 102 3.31 -24.36 -6.58
C ASN A 102 2.27 -25.49 -6.48
N TRP A 103 1.16 -25.25 -5.77
CA TRP A 103 0.08 -26.22 -5.64
C TRP A 103 -0.54 -26.55 -7.00
N THR A 104 -0.81 -25.54 -7.82
CA THR A 104 -1.40 -25.71 -9.16
C THR A 104 -0.46 -26.49 -10.07
N ASN A 105 0.84 -26.19 -10.07
CA ASN A 105 1.82 -26.91 -10.90
C ASN A 105 1.92 -28.38 -10.53
N PHE A 106 1.98 -28.68 -9.23
CA PHE A 106 2.02 -30.06 -8.74
C PHE A 106 0.78 -30.85 -9.17
N HIS A 107 -0.42 -30.27 -9.02
CA HIS A 107 -1.67 -30.96 -9.39
C HIS A 107 -1.90 -30.96 -10.91
N ASN A 108 -1.43 -29.96 -11.65
CA ASN A 108 -1.49 -29.99 -13.12
C ASN A 108 -0.65 -31.15 -13.70
N PHE A 109 0.51 -31.43 -13.09
CA PHE A 109 1.34 -32.56 -13.48
C PHE A 109 0.65 -33.92 -13.25
N TRP A 110 -0.01 -34.12 -12.11
CA TRP A 110 -0.66 -35.38 -11.73
C TRP A 110 -1.99 -35.65 -12.45
N PHE A 111 -2.79 -34.61 -12.68
CA PHE A 111 -4.07 -34.74 -13.37
C PHE A 111 -3.94 -34.57 -14.90
N GLY A 112 -2.71 -34.43 -15.40
CA GLY A 112 -2.39 -34.41 -16.82
C GLY A 112 -2.64 -33.06 -17.49
N ARG A 113 -1.79 -32.76 -18.49
CA ARG A 113 -2.06 -31.79 -19.59
C ARG A 113 -3.23 -32.29 -20.46
N GLY A 114 -4.36 -32.63 -19.86
CA GLY A 114 -5.57 -32.96 -20.60
C GLY A 114 -6.14 -31.68 -21.17
N ASP A 115 -6.00 -31.50 -22.50
CA ASP A 115 -6.69 -30.53 -23.37
C ASP A 115 -7.35 -29.39 -22.60
N GLY A 116 -6.49 -28.41 -22.26
CA GLY A 116 -6.74 -27.48 -21.18
C GLY A 116 -7.99 -26.62 -21.37
N TYR A 117 -8.73 -26.36 -20.30
CA TYR A 117 -9.66 -25.23 -20.26
C TYR A 117 -8.88 -23.94 -19.94
N GLY A 118 -7.89 -23.63 -20.78
CA GLY A 118 -7.44 -22.25 -20.89
C GLY A 118 -8.62 -21.39 -21.35
N LEU A 119 -8.63 -20.12 -20.98
CA LEU A 119 -9.65 -19.10 -21.29
C LEU A 119 -10.06 -19.02 -22.79
N TRP A 120 -9.37 -19.74 -23.67
CA TRP A 120 -9.47 -19.75 -25.12
C TRP A 120 -9.72 -21.13 -25.76
N ASN A 121 -9.95 -22.21 -25.01
CA ASN A 121 -10.33 -23.48 -25.63
C ASN A 121 -11.84 -23.52 -25.89
N THR A 122 -12.20 -23.06 -27.09
CA THR A 122 -13.50 -23.32 -27.69
C THR A 122 -13.67 -24.84 -27.87
N PRO A 123 -14.82 -25.43 -27.47
CA PRO A 123 -15.04 -26.87 -27.56
C PRO A 123 -15.27 -27.40 -28.99
N TYR A 124 -14.90 -26.63 -30.03
CA TYR A 124 -15.17 -26.98 -31.42
C TYR A 124 -13.97 -26.64 -32.29
N SER A 125 -13.08 -27.62 -32.50
CA SER A 125 -12.30 -27.69 -33.73
C SER A 125 -13.24 -28.19 -34.84
N PRO A 126 -13.29 -27.55 -36.03
CA PRO A 126 -14.16 -27.98 -37.14
C PRO A 126 -13.92 -29.44 -37.59
N TRP A 127 -12.78 -30.02 -37.21
CA TRP A 127 -12.39 -31.39 -37.55
C TRP A 127 -12.83 -32.42 -36.50
N ASP A 128 -13.24 -31.99 -35.30
CA ASP A 128 -13.72 -32.87 -34.21
C ASP A 128 -15.23 -33.14 -34.25
N THR A 129 -15.97 -32.47 -35.15
CA THR A 129 -17.42 -32.71 -35.36
C THR A 129 -17.74 -33.97 -36.17
N SER A 130 -16.78 -34.86 -36.38
CA SER A 130 -17.05 -36.18 -36.99
C SER A 130 -17.41 -37.20 -35.91
N LEU A 131 -18.67 -37.15 -35.46
CA LEU A 131 -19.41 -38.28 -34.88
C LEU A 131 -18.62 -39.17 -33.88
N ARG A 132 -17.80 -38.58 -33.01
CA ARG A 132 -17.09 -39.36 -32.00
C ARG A 132 -18.08 -39.79 -30.93
N SER A 133 -18.37 -41.10 -30.88
CA SER A 133 -19.23 -41.70 -29.87
C SER A 133 -18.84 -41.17 -28.50
N ARG A 134 -19.78 -40.47 -27.86
CA ARG A 134 -19.66 -39.88 -26.53
C ARG A 134 -19.12 -40.95 -25.58
N SER A 135 -17.80 -40.98 -25.35
CA SER A 135 -17.26 -41.74 -24.24
C SER A 135 -17.78 -41.01 -23.00
N ILE A 136 -18.67 -41.68 -22.29
CA ILE A 136 -19.22 -41.20 -21.03
C ILE A 136 -18.05 -41.24 -20.05
N VAL A 137 -17.21 -40.21 -20.10
CA VAL A 137 -16.18 -40.00 -19.09
C VAL A 137 -16.92 -39.85 -17.77
N PRO A 138 -16.64 -40.69 -16.76
CA PRO A 138 -17.32 -40.62 -15.50
C PRO A 138 -17.19 -39.19 -14.94
N ARG A 139 -18.33 -38.60 -14.60
CA ARG A 139 -18.49 -37.21 -14.13
C ARG A 139 -17.63 -36.87 -12.90
N SER A 140 -17.03 -37.86 -12.24
CA SER A 140 -16.14 -37.68 -11.09
C SER A 140 -14.79 -37.08 -11.47
N THR A 141 -14.17 -37.48 -12.58
CA THR A 141 -12.85 -36.96 -13.00
C THR A 141 -12.93 -35.46 -13.33
N ASN A 142 -14.06 -35.02 -13.90
CA ASN A 142 -14.27 -33.63 -14.35
C ASN A 142 -14.28 -32.61 -13.18
N LYS A 143 -14.70 -33.02 -11.97
CA LYS A 143 -14.74 -32.13 -10.79
C LYS A 143 -13.34 -31.71 -10.33
N TYR A 144 -12.39 -32.66 -10.34
CA TYR A 144 -11.02 -32.39 -9.89
C TYR A 144 -10.30 -31.46 -10.86
N HIS A 145 -10.43 -31.67 -12.17
CA HIS A 145 -9.89 -30.75 -13.18
C HIS A 145 -10.44 -29.33 -13.05
N ALA A 146 -11.75 -29.18 -12.82
CA ALA A 146 -12.35 -27.87 -12.57
C ALA A 146 -11.71 -27.20 -11.35
N GLY A 147 -11.49 -27.92 -10.25
CA GLY A 147 -10.83 -27.36 -9.07
C GLY A 147 -9.38 -26.92 -9.30
N VAL A 148 -8.59 -27.67 -10.10
CA VAL A 148 -7.24 -27.22 -10.50
C VAL A 148 -7.30 -25.96 -11.37
N GLY A 149 -8.27 -25.90 -12.29
CA GLY A 149 -8.51 -24.70 -13.12
C GLY A 149 -8.84 -23.47 -12.27
N LEU A 150 -9.76 -23.61 -11.31
CA LEU A 150 -10.15 -22.53 -10.39
C LEU A 150 -8.96 -22.07 -9.53
N ALA A 151 -8.17 -23.02 -8.99
CA ALA A 151 -6.97 -22.70 -8.24
C ALA A 151 -5.92 -21.99 -9.11
N GLY A 152 -5.73 -22.42 -10.36
CA GLY A 152 -4.84 -21.78 -11.32
C GLY A 152 -5.28 -20.37 -11.70
N THR A 153 -6.58 -20.15 -11.94
CA THR A 153 -7.14 -18.81 -12.16
C THR A 153 -6.90 -17.93 -10.94
N SER A 154 -7.14 -18.45 -9.73
CA SER A 154 -6.88 -17.70 -8.49
C SER A 154 -5.39 -17.36 -8.32
N ALA A 155 -4.47 -18.23 -8.74
CA ALA A 155 -3.04 -17.95 -8.75
C ALA A 155 -2.70 -16.80 -9.71
N GLY A 156 -3.23 -16.84 -10.94
CA GLY A 156 -3.04 -15.75 -11.91
C GLY A 156 -3.55 -14.39 -11.39
N LEU A 157 -4.76 -14.39 -10.82
CA LEU A 157 -5.34 -13.18 -10.22
C LEU A 157 -4.53 -12.68 -9.01
N ALA A 158 -4.01 -13.58 -8.18
CA ALA A 158 -3.13 -13.22 -7.08
C ALA A 158 -1.82 -12.56 -7.55
N GLY A 159 -1.25 -13.01 -8.67
CA GLY A 159 -0.09 -12.38 -9.30
C GLY A 159 -0.38 -10.95 -9.78
N ILE A 160 -1.52 -10.75 -10.47
CA ILE A 160 -1.96 -9.41 -10.91
C ILE A 160 -2.16 -8.49 -9.70
N GLN A 161 -2.77 -9.01 -8.64
CA GLN A 161 -2.99 -8.26 -7.40
C GLN A 161 -1.67 -7.88 -6.71
N CYS A 162 -0.66 -8.77 -6.72
CA CYS A 162 0.68 -8.46 -6.22
C CYS A 162 1.32 -7.28 -6.98
N ILE A 163 1.17 -7.24 -8.31
CA ILE A 163 1.67 -6.13 -9.14
C ILE A 163 0.95 -4.83 -8.79
N LEU A 164 -0.38 -4.87 -8.63
CA LEU A 164 -1.17 -3.71 -8.20
C LEU A 164 -0.69 -3.14 -6.86
N TYR A 165 -0.45 -4.01 -5.87
CA TYR A 165 0.10 -3.60 -4.57
C TYR A 165 1.52 -3.03 -4.68
N MET A 166 2.37 -3.57 -5.56
CA MET A 166 3.69 -2.98 -5.82
C MET A 166 3.58 -1.59 -6.42
N LEU A 167 2.72 -1.40 -7.43
CA LEU A 167 2.54 -0.10 -8.07
C LEU A 167 2.01 0.95 -7.10
N THR A 168 1.04 0.60 -6.26
CA THR A 168 0.52 1.51 -5.24
C THR A 168 1.58 1.84 -4.19
N LEU A 169 2.33 0.84 -3.73
CA LEU A 169 3.44 1.06 -2.79
C LEU A 169 4.49 2.01 -3.37
N ILE A 170 4.87 1.85 -4.65
CA ILE A 170 5.84 2.73 -5.31
C ILE A 170 5.32 4.17 -5.37
N VAL A 171 4.07 4.37 -5.80
CA VAL A 171 3.47 5.72 -5.90
C VAL A 171 3.35 6.38 -4.52
N PHE A 172 2.86 5.67 -3.51
CA PHE A 172 2.78 6.18 -2.14
C PHE A 172 4.17 6.45 -1.54
N GLY A 173 5.15 5.58 -1.80
CA GLY A 173 6.53 5.75 -1.38
C GLY A 173 7.17 7.02 -1.97
N MET A 174 6.97 7.25 -3.27
CA MET A 174 7.45 8.46 -3.95
C MET A 174 6.76 9.72 -3.39
N SER A 175 5.45 9.69 -3.18
CA SER A 175 4.72 10.81 -2.58
C SER A 175 5.25 11.17 -1.19
N LEU A 176 5.46 10.17 -0.32
CA LEU A 176 6.03 10.40 1.01
C LEU A 176 7.47 10.95 0.95
N HIS A 177 8.27 10.47 0.01
CA HIS A 177 9.63 10.96 -0.19
C HIS A 177 9.64 12.42 -0.64
N ASN A 178 8.76 12.79 -1.57
CA ASN A 178 8.62 14.17 -2.03
C ASN A 178 8.22 15.11 -0.89
N HIS A 179 7.23 14.73 -0.06
CA HIS A 179 6.87 15.53 1.11
C HIS A 179 8.04 15.70 2.10
N ARG A 180 8.86 14.66 2.32
CA ARG A 180 10.06 14.78 3.16
C ARG A 180 11.12 15.70 2.56
N VAL A 181 11.30 15.66 1.24
CA VAL A 181 12.25 16.54 0.54
C VAL A 181 11.76 17.99 0.58
N GLU A 182 10.47 18.24 0.45
CA GLU A 182 9.86 19.57 0.58
C GLU A 182 9.95 20.10 2.01
N GLU A 183 9.62 19.30 3.02
CA GLU A 183 9.81 19.61 4.45
C GLU A 183 11.29 19.98 4.74
N THR A 184 12.24 19.27 4.13
CA THR A 184 13.69 19.53 4.27
C THR A 184 14.11 20.81 3.56
N ARG A 185 13.62 21.08 2.35
CA ARG A 185 13.89 22.30 1.58
C ARG A 185 13.33 23.54 2.28
N MET A 186 12.13 23.46 2.87
CA MET A 186 11.55 24.56 3.64
C MET A 186 12.29 24.81 4.95
N ARG A 187 12.81 23.76 5.61
CA ARG A 187 13.71 23.92 6.77
C ARG A 187 15.08 24.49 6.42
N GLN A 188 15.53 24.35 5.17
CA GLN A 188 16.82 24.86 4.66
C GLN A 188 16.65 26.12 3.79
N GLY A 189 15.70 27.01 4.11
CA GLY A 189 15.49 28.25 3.36
C GLY A 189 16.79 29.05 3.11
N PRO A 190 16.84 29.89 2.05
CA PRO A 190 18.05 30.59 1.62
C PRO A 190 18.48 31.62 2.68
N GLY A 191 19.32 31.22 3.62
CA GLY A 191 19.71 32.13 4.71
C GLY A 191 20.33 31.49 5.94
N THR A 192 21.24 30.53 5.78
CA THR A 192 22.24 30.26 6.82
C THR A 192 23.61 30.16 6.17
N ALA A 193 24.16 31.31 5.82
CA ALA A 193 25.61 31.45 5.78
C ALA A 193 26.15 31.12 7.19
N PRO A 194 27.26 30.38 7.31
CA PRO A 194 27.87 30.15 8.61
C PRO A 194 28.22 31.50 9.21
N ALA A 195 27.77 31.75 10.45
CA ALA A 195 28.17 32.91 11.21
C ALA A 195 29.71 32.90 11.33
N VAL A 196 30.37 33.73 10.53
CA VAL A 196 31.75 34.12 10.77
C VAL A 196 31.72 34.87 12.10
N ALA A 197 32.22 34.23 13.14
CA ALA A 197 32.48 34.86 14.43
C ALA A 197 33.39 36.06 14.18
N ASN A 198 32.86 37.27 14.37
CA ASN A 198 33.64 38.50 14.35
C ASN A 198 33.90 38.92 15.81
N PRO A 199 35.12 38.78 16.36
CA PRO A 199 35.40 38.99 17.78
C PRO A 199 35.52 40.47 18.21
N ASN A 200 35.32 41.46 17.34
CA ASN A 200 35.65 42.87 17.67
C ASN A 200 34.43 43.81 17.79
N SER A 201 33.60 43.68 18.83
CA SER A 201 32.63 44.76 19.14
C SER A 201 32.43 45.10 20.62
N THR A 202 33.28 44.62 21.54
CA THR A 202 33.07 44.83 22.99
C THR A 202 33.97 45.88 23.64
N GLU A 203 34.72 46.71 22.89
CA GLU A 203 35.73 47.61 23.49
C GLU A 203 35.63 49.10 23.11
N ALA A 204 34.53 49.55 22.52
CA ALA A 204 34.44 50.93 22.01
C ALA A 204 33.26 51.75 22.54
N ASN A 205 32.79 51.52 23.79
CA ASN A 205 31.71 52.36 24.35
C ASN A 205 31.76 52.59 25.87
N SER A 206 32.96 52.76 26.44
CA SER A 206 33.15 53.00 27.89
C SER A 206 33.88 54.31 28.22
N MET A 207 34.07 55.22 27.27
CA MET A 207 34.66 56.53 27.53
C MET A 207 33.80 57.61 26.89
N GLU A 208 33.56 58.69 27.65
CA GLU A 208 32.56 59.75 27.47
C GLU A 208 31.16 59.30 27.94
N GLU A 209 30.65 59.71 29.09
CA GLU A 209 30.27 61.10 29.35
C GLU A 209 30.03 61.34 30.86
N MET A 210 30.73 62.32 31.43
CA MET A 210 30.52 62.85 32.79
C MET A 210 29.66 64.12 32.68
N PRO A 211 28.69 64.34 33.57
CA PRO A 211 28.36 65.70 33.96
C PRO A 211 28.49 65.93 35.46
N ARG A 212 29.26 66.98 35.79
CA ARG A 212 29.24 67.71 37.06
C ARG A 212 27.82 68.22 37.36
N SER A 213 27.36 67.99 38.57
CA SER A 213 26.37 68.84 39.24
C SER A 213 26.74 68.98 40.72
N ARG A 214 26.88 70.23 41.15
CA ARG A 214 27.33 70.72 42.46
C ARG A 214 26.14 71.45 43.10
N SER A 215 25.76 71.06 44.31
CA SER A 215 25.08 71.89 45.34
C SER A 215 24.95 71.03 46.61
N GLU A 216 25.72 71.25 47.69
CA GLU A 216 25.35 72.07 48.89
C GLU A 216 24.00 71.68 49.52
N ALA A 217 23.82 71.42 50.83
CA ALA A 217 24.66 71.58 52.03
C ALA A 217 24.07 70.84 53.28
N ARG A 218 24.97 70.28 54.13
CA ARG A 218 25.02 70.28 55.63
C ARG A 218 23.86 69.73 56.53
N PRO A 219 24.09 69.48 57.85
CA PRO A 219 25.05 68.56 58.47
C PRO A 219 24.45 67.72 59.63
N VAL A 220 25.28 66.82 60.15
CA VAL A 220 25.09 65.93 61.32
C VAL A 220 24.91 66.71 62.63
N THR A 221 24.05 66.22 63.53
CA THR A 221 24.18 66.45 64.98
C THR A 221 24.11 65.13 65.75
N VAL A 222 25.23 64.88 66.45
CA VAL A 222 25.51 64.08 67.67
C VAL A 222 24.70 62.82 67.95
#